data_AF-A0A9W4IJ29-F1
#
_entry.id   AF-A0A9W4IJ29-F1
#
_cell.length_a   1.000
_cell.length_b   1.000
_cell.length_c   1.000
_cell.angle_alpha   90.00
_cell.angle_beta   90.00
_cell.angle_gamma   90.00
#
_symmetry.space_group_name_H-M   'P 1'
#
loop_
_entity.id
_entity.type
_entity.pdbx_description
1 polymer ?
#
loop_
_entity_poly.entity_id
_entity_poly.type
_entity_poly.pdbx_seq_one_letter_code
_entity_poly.pdbx_strand_id
1 'polypeptide(L)'
;MDIPADNDLSLFEAHPECQPPNTNPSIFFSYDFIRNTYNQLKQVDAAKYAAGDKAAREAVKEIIGRNAFSTVLVNDTSGKMALMTSGNAANPVNFGDDIKAAMEKL
;
A
#
# COMPACT_ATOMS: atom_id res chain seq x y z
N MET A 1 1.42 18.01 10.11
CA MET A 1 1.72 16.62 9.76
C MET A 1 1.19 16.46 8.35
N ASP A 2 2.07 16.57 7.36
CA ASP A 2 1.68 16.34 5.97
C ASP A 2 1.44 14.84 5.82
N ILE A 3 0.19 14.48 5.56
CA ILE A 3 -0.13 13.11 5.13
C ILE A 3 0.20 13.11 3.63
N PRO A 4 1.14 12.27 3.15
CA PRO A 4 1.55 12.31 1.74
C PRO A 4 0.32 12.08 0.85
N ALA A 5 -0.01 13.10 0.07
CA ALA A 5 -1.19 13.13 -0.80
C ALA A 5 -0.98 12.40 -2.13
N ASP A 6 0.28 12.06 -2.43
CA ASP A 6 0.69 11.45 -3.68
C ASP A 6 1.27 10.07 -3.40
N ASN A 7 0.51 9.04 -3.79
CA ASN A 7 0.99 7.68 -3.85
C ASN A 7 1.17 7.32 -5.32
N ASP A 8 2.40 7.05 -5.74
CA ASP A 8 2.72 6.77 -7.13
C ASP A 8 2.32 5.34 -7.52
N LEU A 9 1.01 5.12 -7.63
CA LEU A 9 0.42 3.86 -8.06
C LEU A 9 0.81 3.49 -9.50
N SER A 10 1.30 4.45 -10.29
CA SER A 10 1.72 4.21 -11.66
C SER A 10 2.91 3.25 -11.75
N LEU A 11 3.75 3.18 -10.71
CA LEU A 11 4.84 2.21 -10.61
C LEU A 11 4.33 0.76 -10.57
N PHE A 12 3.22 0.52 -9.86
CA PHE A 12 2.56 -0.79 -9.86
C PHE A 12 1.90 -1.07 -11.21
N GLU A 13 1.19 -0.07 -11.76
CA GLU A 13 0.50 -0.18 -13.04
C GLU A 13 1.46 -0.35 -14.23
N ALA A 14 2.73 0.05 -14.10
CA ALA A 14 3.78 -0.20 -15.08
C ALA A 14 4.53 -1.52 -14.84
N HIS A 15 4.37 -2.16 -13.67
CA HIS A 15 5.12 -3.35 -13.31
C HIS A 15 4.68 -4.54 -14.20
N PRO A 16 5.62 -5.29 -14.81
CA PRO A 16 5.30 -6.41 -15.70
C PRO A 16 4.41 -7.48 -15.03
N GLU A 17 4.70 -7.80 -13.77
CA GLU A 17 3.91 -8.77 -13.01
C GLU A 17 2.55 -8.23 -12.54
N CYS A 18 2.26 -6.93 -12.70
CA CYS A 18 0.93 -6.38 -12.43
C CYS A 18 0.04 -6.36 -13.69
N GLN A 19 0.57 -6.73 -14.86
CA GLN A 19 -0.16 -6.67 -16.13
C GLN A 19 -1.09 -7.88 -16.34
N PRO A 20 -2.30 -7.67 -16.90
CA PRO A 20 -3.15 -8.77 -17.34
C PRO A 20 -2.53 -9.50 -18.57
N PRO A 21 -2.88 -10.78 -18.81
CA PRO A 21 -3.81 -11.60 -18.03
C PRO A 21 -3.16 -12.33 -16.85
N ASN A 22 -1.83 -12.33 -16.74
CA ASN A 22 -1.07 -13.13 -15.77
C ASN A 22 -0.55 -12.25 -14.63
N THR A 23 -1.46 -11.55 -13.96
CA THR A 23 -1.13 -10.70 -12.83
C THR A 23 -0.68 -11.56 -11.64
N ASN A 24 0.50 -11.27 -11.08
CA ASN A 24 0.97 -11.88 -9.85
C ASN A 24 0.06 -11.42 -8.69
N PRO A 25 -0.47 -12.35 -7.88
CA PRO A 25 -1.46 -11.99 -6.87
C PRO A 25 -0.87 -11.16 -5.72
N SER A 26 0.42 -11.30 -5.40
CA SER A 26 1.06 -10.53 -4.33
C SER A 26 1.21 -9.06 -4.72
N ILE A 27 1.66 -8.76 -5.95
CA ILE A 27 1.76 -7.38 -6.40
C ILE A 27 0.39 -6.73 -6.56
N PHE A 28 -0.60 -7.48 -7.06
CA PHE A 28 -1.98 -7.00 -7.13
C PHE A 28 -2.55 -6.68 -5.75
N PHE A 29 -2.32 -7.56 -4.77
CA PHE A 29 -2.75 -7.31 -3.39
C PHE A 29 -2.11 -6.04 -2.82
N SER A 30 -0.80 -5.85 -2.98
CA SER A 30 -0.12 -4.62 -2.53
C SER A 30 -0.71 -3.38 -3.22
N TYR A 31 -0.87 -3.43 -4.55
CA TYR A 31 -1.47 -2.35 -5.32
C TYR A 31 -2.87 -1.98 -4.78
N ASP A 32 -3.75 -2.97 -4.62
CA ASP A 32 -5.11 -2.74 -4.12
C ASP A 32 -5.12 -2.26 -2.67
N PHE A 33 -4.27 -2.82 -1.80
CA PHE A 33 -4.13 -2.40 -0.41
C PHE A 33 -3.74 -0.93 -0.30
N ILE A 34 -2.73 -0.51 -1.07
CA ILE A 34 -2.21 0.86 -1.10
C ILE A 34 -3.28 1.81 -1.67
N ARG A 35 -3.90 1.45 -2.80
CA ARG A 35 -4.99 2.22 -3.41
C ARG A 35 -6.16 2.41 -2.45
N ASN A 36 -6.55 1.37 -1.72
CA ASN A 36 -7.63 1.44 -0.74
C ASN A 36 -7.25 2.28 0.49
N THR A 37 -5.98 2.28 0.91
CA THR A 37 -5.48 3.16 1.98
C THR A 37 -5.62 4.63 1.58
N TYR A 38 -5.24 4.94 0.35
CA TYR A 38 -5.37 6.29 -0.19
C TYR A 38 -6.84 6.73 -0.34
N ASN A 39 -7.71 5.84 -0.82
CA ASN A 39 -9.14 6.12 -0.92
C ASN A 39 -9.78 6.38 0.46
N GLN A 40 -9.35 5.67 1.51
CA GLN A 40 -9.82 5.93 2.87
C GLN A 40 -9.35 7.30 3.37
N LEU A 41 -8.11 7.70 3.09
CA LEU A 41 -7.61 9.03 3.44
C LEU A 41 -8.47 10.14 2.82
N LYS A 42 -8.85 10.00 1.55
CA LYS A 42 -9.74 10.96 0.87
C LYS A 42 -11.13 11.08 1.50
N GLN A 43 -11.56 10.07 2.25
CA GLN A 43 -12.85 10.07 2.95
C GLN A 43 -12.77 10.69 4.35
N VAL A 44 -11.57 10.99 4.86
CA VAL A 44 -11.41 11.67 6.15
C VAL A 44 -11.86 13.12 6.04
N ASP A 45 -12.80 13.51 6.90
CA ASP A 45 -13.23 14.89 7.04
C ASP A 45 -12.13 15.72 7.74
N ALA A 46 -11.45 16.56 6.96
CA ALA A 46 -10.36 17.40 7.43
C ALA A 46 -10.80 18.41 8.52
N ALA A 47 -12.02 18.92 8.45
CA ALA A 47 -12.54 19.86 9.44
C ALA A 47 -12.77 19.17 10.78
N LYS A 48 -13.33 17.95 10.76
CA LYS A 48 -13.48 17.13 11.97
C LYS A 48 -12.15 16.71 12.56
N TYR A 49 -11.18 16.33 11.72
CA TYR A 49 -9.83 16.02 12.18
C TYR A 49 -9.18 17.22 12.89
N ALA A 50 -9.26 18.41 12.28
CA ALA A 50 -8.73 19.65 12.84
C ALA A 50 -9.44 20.04 14.15
N ALA A 51 -10.75 19.80 14.25
CA ALA A 51 -11.54 19.99 15.46
C ALA A 51 -11.27 18.95 16.57
N GLY A 52 -10.43 17.94 16.30
CA GLY A 52 -10.07 16.92 17.28
C GLY A 52 -11.10 15.81 17.44
N ASP A 53 -12.00 15.64 16.47
CA ASP A 53 -12.97 14.55 16.46
C ASP A 53 -12.27 13.18 16.59
N LYS A 54 -12.77 12.34 17.50
CA LYS A 54 -12.16 11.06 17.82
C LYS A 54 -12.17 10.11 16.60
N ALA A 55 -13.28 10.04 15.87
CA ALA A 55 -13.40 9.11 14.74
C ALA A 55 -12.46 9.53 13.59
N ALA A 56 -12.40 10.82 13.29
CA ALA A 56 -11.46 11.35 12.29
C ALA A 56 -9.99 11.09 12.69
N ARG A 57 -9.64 11.21 13.98
CA ARG A 57 -8.28 10.90 14.46
C ARG A 57 -7.93 9.43 14.39
N GLU A 58 -8.84 8.53 14.77
CA GLU A 58 -8.61 7.09 14.65
C GLU A 58 -8.47 6.66 13.19
N ALA A 59 -9.27 7.22 12.27
CA ALA A 59 -9.14 6.96 10.85
C ALA A 59 -7.76 7.36 10.30
N VAL A 60 -7.27 8.56 10.65
CA VAL A 60 -5.92 9.00 10.25
C VAL A 60 -4.83 8.12 10.86
N LYS A 61 -4.98 7.71 12.12
CA LYS A 61 -4.04 6.81 12.79
C LYS A 61 -3.97 5.45 12.10
N GLU A 62 -5.11 4.91 11.66
CA GLU A 62 -5.16 3.68 10.87
C GLU A 62 -4.42 3.86 9.55
N ILE A 63 -4.65 4.95 8.82
CA ILE A 63 -3.97 5.25 7.55
C ILE A 63 -2.44 5.29 7.73
N ILE A 64 -1.94 5.94 8.79
CA ILE A 64 -0.50 5.95 9.10
C ILE A 64 0.01 4.52 9.32
N GLY A 65 -0.71 3.69 10.08
CA GLY A 65 -0.36 2.29 10.29
C GLY A 65 -0.35 1.48 9.00
N ARG A 66 -1.30 1.73 8.10
CA ARG A 66 -1.38 1.07 6.80
C ARG A 66 -0.25 1.50 5.87
N ASN A 67 0.14 2.79 5.84
CA ASN A 67 1.30 3.26 5.10
C ASN A 67 2.59 2.59 5.57
N ALA A 68 2.82 2.52 6.88
CA ALA A 68 3.95 1.80 7.44
C ALA A 68 3.94 0.31 7.07
N PHE A 69 2.76 -0.31 7.05
CA PHE A 69 2.61 -1.71 6.66
C PHE A 69 2.86 -1.95 5.16
N SER A 70 2.56 -1.00 4.28
CA SER A 70 2.90 -1.09 2.86
C SER A 70 4.40 -1.28 2.64
N THR A 71 5.24 -0.60 3.41
CA THR A 71 6.70 -0.78 3.39
C THR A 71 7.11 -2.19 3.82
N VAL A 72 6.41 -2.78 4.78
CA VAL A 72 6.63 -4.18 5.19
C VAL A 72 6.24 -5.14 4.06
N LEU A 73 5.11 -4.91 3.39
CA LEU A 73 4.62 -5.76 2.31
C LEU A 73 5.59 -5.80 1.12
N VAL A 74 6.04 -4.64 0.63
CA VAL A 74 6.92 -4.58 -0.56
C VAL A 74 8.34 -5.09 -0.28
N ASN A 75 8.70 -5.25 0.99
CA ASN A 75 9.99 -5.78 1.43
C ASN A 75 9.89 -7.22 1.98
N ASP A 76 8.74 -7.89 1.92
CA ASP A 76 8.64 -9.28 2.39
C ASP A 76 9.45 -10.22 1.49
N THR A 77 10.55 -10.73 2.02
CA THR A 77 11.35 -11.79 1.38
C THR A 77 11.11 -13.16 2.00
N SER A 78 10.22 -13.26 3.00
CA SER A 78 9.99 -14.52 3.72
C SER A 78 9.08 -15.50 2.97
N GLY A 79 8.39 -15.03 1.93
CA GLY A 79 7.40 -15.80 1.17
C GLY A 79 6.05 -15.92 1.87
N LYS A 80 5.88 -15.37 3.07
CA LYS A 80 4.60 -15.36 3.80
C LYS A 80 3.53 -14.59 3.04
N MET A 81 3.88 -13.44 2.47
CA MET A 81 2.95 -12.66 1.67
C MET A 81 2.49 -13.47 0.46
N ALA A 82 3.41 -14.13 -0.24
CA ALA A 82 3.07 -15.01 -1.36
C ALA A 82 2.10 -16.11 -0.93
N LEU A 83 2.30 -16.76 0.22
CA LEU A 83 1.35 -17.75 0.74
C LEU A 83 -0.04 -17.15 1.01
N MET A 84 -0.11 -15.97 1.61
CA MET A 84 -1.38 -15.31 1.96
C MET A 84 -2.18 -14.85 0.75
N THR A 85 -1.50 -14.54 -0.36
CA THR A 85 -2.13 -14.11 -1.61
C THR A 85 -2.25 -15.24 -2.62
N SER A 86 -2.04 -16.50 -2.23
CA SER A 86 -2.05 -17.66 -3.15
C SER A 86 -1.03 -17.58 -4.29
N GLY A 87 0.09 -16.89 -4.06
CA GLY A 87 1.26 -16.83 -4.93
C GLY A 87 2.29 -17.93 -4.65
N ASN A 88 3.39 -17.91 -5.39
CA ASN A 88 4.47 -18.89 -5.24
C ASN A 88 5.47 -18.44 -4.16
N ALA A 89 5.45 -19.09 -3.00
CA ALA A 89 6.37 -18.78 -1.90
C ALA A 89 7.85 -19.10 -2.19
N ALA A 90 8.13 -19.99 -3.15
CA ALA A 90 9.51 -20.28 -3.59
C ALA A 90 10.06 -19.21 -4.54
N ASN A 91 9.19 -18.37 -5.11
CA ASN A 91 9.56 -17.24 -5.95
C ASN A 91 8.64 -16.05 -5.66
N PRO A 92 8.81 -15.39 -4.50
CA PRO A 92 8.01 -14.22 -4.15
C PRO A 92 8.24 -13.10 -5.17
N VAL A 93 7.22 -12.25 -5.37
CA VAL A 93 7.32 -11.14 -6.31
C VAL A 93 8.45 -10.19 -5.91
N ASN A 94 9.21 -9.74 -6.91
CA ASN A 94 10.16 -8.67 -6.73
C ASN A 94 9.50 -7.35 -7.13
N PHE A 95 9.24 -6.46 -6.17
CA PHE A 95 8.65 -5.15 -6.42
C PHE A 95 9.60 -4.15 -7.09
N GLY A 96 10.91 -4.41 -7.08
CA GLY A 96 11.92 -3.46 -7.57
C GLY A 96 12.16 -2.28 -6.63
N ASP A 97 13.24 -1.54 -6.88
CA ASP A 97 13.72 -0.49 -5.99
C ASP A 97 12.84 0.78 -6.04
N ASP A 98 12.24 1.09 -7.18
CA ASP A 98 11.38 2.27 -7.34
C ASP A 98 10.13 2.19 -6.48
N ILE A 99 9.45 1.04 -6.47
CA ILE A 99 8.27 0.81 -5.62
C ILE A 99 8.67 0.85 -4.14
N LYS A 100 9.79 0.24 -3.77
CA LYS A 100 10.28 0.26 -2.38
C LYS A 100 10.60 1.69 -1.91
N ALA A 101 11.33 2.46 -2.72
CA ALA A 101 11.67 3.85 -2.44
C ALA A 101 10.43 4.76 -2.39
N ALA A 102 9.38 4.44 -3.14
CA ALA A 102 8.10 5.14 -3.05
C ALA A 102 7.40 4.87 -1.70
N MET A 103 7.40 3.63 -1.21
CA MET A 103 6.76 3.27 0.07
C MET A 103 7.47 3.88 1.29
N GLU A 104 8.79 4.09 1.22
CA GLU A 104 9.56 4.77 2.29
C GLU A 104 9.16 6.25 2.47
N LYS A 105 8.46 6.85 1.51
CA LYS A 105 8.01 8.25 1.54
C LYS A 105 6.57 8.42 2.04
N LEU A 106 5.88 7.31 2.36
CA LEU A 106 4.48 7.30 2.80
C LEU A 106 4.28 7.55 4.30
#